data_AF-A0A5K1FJ26-F1
#
_entry.id   AF-A0A5K1FJ26-F1
#
_cell.length_a   1.000
_cell.length_b   1.000
_cell.length_c   1.000
_cell.angle_alpha   90.00
_cell.angle_beta   90.00
_cell.angle_gamma   90.00
#
_symmetry.space_group_name_H-M   'P 1'
#
loop_
_entity.id
_entity.type
_entity.pdbx_description
1 polymer ?
#
loop_
_entity_poly.entity_id
_entity_poly.type
_entity_poly.pdbx_seq_one_letter_code
_entity_poly.pdbx_strand_id
1 'polypeptide(L)' 'MKSFDWWSIYGSEMPTLQKLASKSLSQPITPTCCERNWSIYSHIHNIRRNKLTSKRAEDLVYLHSNLCLLSRKDKEY' A
#
# COMPACT_ATOMS: atom_id res chain seq x y z
N MET A 1 0.10 13.49 18.07
CA MET A 1 -0.95 13.49 17.03
C MET A 1 -0.26 13.45 15.67
N LYS A 2 -0.55 12.49 14.79
CA LYS A 2 0.04 12.50 13.43
C LYS A 2 -0.64 13.60 12.62
N SER A 3 0.06 14.15 11.61
CA SER A 3 -0.49 15.19 10.72
C SER A 3 -1.83 14.75 10.08
N PHE A 4 -1.95 13.46 9.75
CA PHE A 4 -3.20 12.87 9.25
C PHE A 4 -4.35 12.99 10.26
N ASP A 5 -4.09 12.68 11.54
CA ASP A 5 -5.11 12.76 12.60
C ASP A 5 -5.55 14.22 12.84
N TRP A 6 -4.60 15.17 12.73
CA TRP A 6 -4.89 16.60 12.87
C TRP A 6 -5.84 17.09 11.77
N TRP A 7 -5.55 16.76 10.51
CA TRP A 7 -6.44 17.10 9.39
C TRP A 7 -7.81 16.41 9.50
N SER A 8 -7.86 15.21 10.07
CA SER A 8 -9.13 14.51 10.32
C SER A 8 -10.00 15.26 11.34
N ILE A 9 -9.40 15.79 12.40
CA ILE A 9 -10.11 16.43 13.51
C ILE A 9 -10.46 17.89 13.23
N TYR A 10 -9.54 18.66 12.62
CA TYR A 10 -9.68 20.11 12.46
C TYR A 10 -9.96 20.56 11.02
N GLY A 11 -9.90 19.65 10.03
CA GLY A 11 -10.08 19.99 8.62
C GLY A 11 -11.52 20.17 8.16
N SER A 12 -12.52 20.00 9.03
CA SER A 12 -13.95 20.01 8.67
C SER A 12 -14.42 21.33 8.05
N GLU A 13 -13.83 22.44 8.49
CA GLU A 13 -14.12 23.79 7.96
C GLU A 13 -13.59 24.02 6.54
N MET A 14 -12.65 23.17 6.08
CA MET A 14 -12.02 23.26 4.76
C MET A 14 -12.08 21.90 4.03
N PRO A 15 -13.27 21.42 3.63
CA PRO A 15 -13.47 20.06 3.14
C PRO A 15 -12.62 19.73 1.91
N THR A 16 -12.42 20.70 1.01
CA THR A 16 -11.59 20.53 -0.19
C THR A 16 -10.11 20.33 0.18
N LEU A 17 -9.61 21.12 1.14
CA LEU A 17 -8.23 21.07 1.58
C LEU A 17 -7.97 19.83 2.44
N GLN A 18 -8.91 19.49 3.32
CA GLN A 18 -8.89 18.26 4.11
C GLN A 18 -8.79 17.03 3.21
N LYS A 19 -9.61 16.94 2.16
CA LYS A 19 -9.57 15.82 1.20
C LYS A 19 -8.20 15.70 0.51
N LEU A 20 -7.59 16.82 0.15
CA LEU A 20 -6.27 16.84 -0.48
C LEU A 20 -5.18 16.44 0.51
N ALA A 21 -5.21 16.99 1.72
CA ALA A 21 -4.28 16.67 2.79
C ALA A 21 -4.37 15.19 3.19
N SER A 22 -5.57 14.65 3.39
CA SER A 22 -5.76 13.22 3.70
C SER A 22 -5.21 12.31 2.61
N LYS A 23 -5.41 12.64 1.33
CA LYS A 23 -4.82 11.86 0.22
C LYS A 23 -3.30 11.92 0.23
N SER A 24 -2.72 13.13 0.29
CA SER A 24 -1.27 13.33 0.29
C SER A 24 -0.60 12.64 1.48
N LEU A 25 -1.16 12.81 2.69
CA LEU A 25 -0.62 12.23 3.92
C LEU A 25 -0.83 10.72 4.03
N SER A 26 -1.81 10.15 3.31
CA SER A 26 -2.00 8.70 3.23
C SER A 26 -1.00 7.99 2.31
N GLN A 27 -0.37 8.74 1.41
CA GLN A 27 0.57 8.18 0.45
C GLN A 27 1.98 8.08 1.06
N PRO A 28 2.64 6.93 0.94
CA PRO A 28 4.05 6.83 1.31
C PRO A 28 4.88 7.72 0.38
N ILE A 29 5.73 8.57 0.97
CA ILE A 29 6.62 9.49 0.23
C ILE A 29 7.82 8.74 -0.37
N THR A 30 8.12 7.53 0.12
CA THR A 30 9.32 6.79 -0.27
C THR A 30 9.02 5.70 -1.31
N PRO A 31 9.93 5.48 -2.28
CA PRO A 31 9.80 4.41 -3.26
C PRO A 31 9.96 3.01 -2.64
N THR A 32 10.39 2.92 -1.38
CA THR A 32 10.63 1.64 -0.68
C THR A 32 9.40 0.73 -0.63
N CYS A 33 8.18 1.29 -0.64
CA CYS A 33 6.94 0.50 -0.75
C CYS A 33 6.84 -0.17 -2.13
N CYS A 34 7.19 0.55 -3.19
CA CYS A 34 7.21 0.04 -4.56
C CYS A 34 8.34 -0.99 -4.75
N GLU A 35 9.54 -0.72 -4.22
CA GLU A 35 10.68 -1.64 -4.27
C GLU A 35 10.36 -3.00 -3.64
N ARG A 36 9.62 -3.02 -2.52
CA ARG A 36 9.13 -4.28 -1.92
C ARG A 36 8.20 -5.04 -2.86
N ASN A 37 7.24 -4.36 -3.48
CA ASN A 37 6.34 -4.99 -4.46
C ASN A 37 7.11 -5.56 -5.66
N TRP A 38 8.14 -4.85 -6.16
CA TRP A 38 8.98 -5.34 -7.24
C TRP A 38 9.87 -6.52 -6.85
N SER A 39 10.36 -6.56 -5.62
CA SER A 39 11.09 -7.71 -5.08
C SER A 39 10.19 -8.95 -5.02
N ILE A 40 8.93 -8.80 -4.56
CA ILE A 40 7.93 -9.88 -4.55
C ILE A 40 7.58 -10.32 -5.97
N TYR A 41 7.39 -9.38 -6.90
CA TYR A 41 7.15 -9.69 -8.31
C TYR A 41 8.29 -10.51 -8.90
N SER A 42 9.54 -10.08 -8.67
CA SER A 42 10.74 -10.80 -9.08
C SER A 42 10.78 -12.20 -8.46
N HIS A 43 10.45 -12.34 -7.17
CA HIS A 43 10.37 -13.63 -6.50
C HIS A 43 9.31 -14.56 -7.13
N ILE A 44 8.08 -14.07 -7.37
CA ILE A 44 6.99 -14.83 -7.99
C ILE A 44 7.37 -15.29 -9.41
N HIS A 45 8.09 -14.46 -10.16
CA HIS A 45 8.58 -14.81 -11.49
C HIS A 45 9.81 -15.73 -11.47
N ASN A 46 10.67 -15.65 -10.44
CA ASN A 46 11.93 -16.37 -10.34
C ASN A 46 11.79 -17.79 -9.77
N ILE A 47 10.61 -18.21 -9.26
CA ILE A 47 10.37 -19.62 -8.90
C ILE A 47 10.30 -20.46 -10.21
N ARG A 48 11.47 -20.77 -10.79
CA ARG A 48 11.78 -21.76 -11.83
C ARG A 48 10.89 -21.78 -13.09
N ARG A 49 10.79 -20.67 -13.82
CA ARG A 49 10.07 -20.56 -15.13
C ARG A 49 8.56 -20.76 -15.03
N ASN A 50 7.92 -20.05 -14.13
CA ASN A 50 6.47 -20.01 -14.13
C ASN A 50 6.00 -19.22 -15.37
N LYS A 51 5.25 -19.86 -16.28
CA LYS A 51 4.61 -19.20 -17.44
C LYS A 51 3.39 -18.37 -17.00
N LEU A 52 3.55 -17.62 -15.91
CA LEU A 52 2.55 -16.68 -15.46
C LEU A 52 2.49 -15.52 -16.44
N THR A 53 1.28 -15.17 -16.87
CA THR A 53 1.07 -13.92 -17.56
C THR A 53 1.40 -12.77 -16.60
N SER A 54 1.90 -11.64 -17.13
CA SER A 54 2.20 -10.46 -16.31
C SER A 54 1.00 -10.07 -15.44
N LYS A 55 -0.22 -10.18 -16.01
CA LYS A 55 -1.45 -9.91 -15.29
C LYS A 55 -1.64 -10.80 -14.05
N ARG A 56 -1.36 -12.10 -14.17
CA ARG A 56 -1.50 -13.03 -13.06
C ARG A 56 -0.44 -12.78 -11.98
N ALA A 57 0.77 -12.40 -12.37
CA ALA A 57 1.83 -12.03 -11.43
C ALA A 57 1.48 -10.74 -10.67
N GLU A 58 0.95 -9.72 -11.35
CA GLU A 58 0.44 -8.50 -10.72
C GLU A 58 -0.67 -8.80 -9.70
N ASP A 59 -1.63 -9.65 -10.06
CA ASP A 59 -2.72 -10.04 -9.14
C ASP A 59 -2.19 -10.76 -7.90
N LEU A 60 -1.17 -11.62 -8.05
CA LEU A 60 -0.52 -12.31 -6.93
C LEU A 60 0.26 -11.35 -6.03
N VAL A 61 0.98 -10.38 -6.60
CA VAL A 61 1.65 -9.32 -5.84
C VAL A 61 0.62 -8.50 -5.08
N TYR A 62 -0.49 -8.12 -5.71
CA TYR A 62 -1.58 -7.39 -5.06
C TYR A 62 -2.15 -8.17 -3.88
N LEU A 63 -2.46 -9.46 -4.06
CA LEU A 63 -2.96 -10.31 -2.97
C LEU A 63 -1.94 -10.42 -1.83
N HIS A 64 -0.67 -10.72 -2.13
CA HIS A 64 0.38 -10.84 -1.13
C HIS A 64 0.55 -9.55 -0.32
N SER A 65 0.66 -8.41 -0.98
CA SER A 65 0.86 -7.12 -0.31
C SER A 65 -0.33 -6.74 0.56
N ASN A 66 -1.57 -6.97 0.09
CA ASN A 66 -2.75 -6.70 0.90
C ASN A 66 -2.89 -7.65 2.09
N LEU A 67 -2.61 -8.95 1.92
CA LEU A 67 -2.63 -9.91 3.02
C LEU A 67 -1.61 -9.53 4.10
N CYS A 68 -0.39 -9.16 3.72
CA CYS A 68 0.61 -8.66 4.67
C CYS A 68 0.18 -7.37 5.38
N LEU A 69 -0.50 -6.45 4.69
CA LEU A 69 -1.02 -5.23 5.29
C LEU A 69 -2.16 -5.50 6.28
N LEU A 70 -3.04 -6.45 5.97
CA LEU A 70 -4.13 -6.87 6.85
C LEU A 70 -3.59 -7.58 8.09
N SER A 71 -2.67 -8.53 7.93
CA SER A 71 -2.02 -9.23 9.04
C SER A 71 -1.30 -8.29 10.01
N ARG A 72 -0.70 -7.19 9.53
CA ARG A 72 -0.08 -6.18 10.40
C ARG A 72 -1.07 -5.29 11.14
N LYS A 73 -2.32 -5.22 10.67
CA LYS A 73 -3.39 -4.43 11.31
C LYS A 73 -4.17 -5.24 12.31
N ASP A 74 -4.20 -6.56 12.14
CA ASP A 74 -4.77 -7.48 13.11
C ASP A 74 -3.85 -7.67 14.31
N LYS A 75 -4.42 -7.68 15.52
CA LYS A 75 -3.69 -8.06 16.76
C LYS A 75 -3.81 -9.55 17.07
N GLU A 76 -4.67 -10.25 16.34
CA GLU A 76 -5.05 -11.65 16.58
C GLU A 76 -4.67 -12.50 15.37
N TYR A 77 -3.36 -12.63 15.13
CA TYR A 77 -2.77 -13.74 14.38
C TYR A 77 -1.33 -13.98 14.83
#